data_AF-U1QA37-F1
#
_entry.id   AF-U1QA37-F1
#
_cell.length_a   1.000
_cell.length_b   1.000
_cell.length_c   1.000
_cell.angle_alpha   90.00
_cell.angle_beta   90.00
_cell.angle_gamma   90.00
#
_symmetry.space_group_name_H-M   'P 1'
#
loop_
_entity.id
_entity.type
_entity.pdbx_description
1 polymer ?
#
loop_
_entity_poly.entity_id
_entity_poly.type
_entity_poly.pdbx_seq_one_letter_code
_entity_poly.pdbx_strand_id
1 'polypeptide(L)'
;MSENAGPNQLVSYYHQYIGDPDRTVDIYAGFGTFFLGLGLGLAGIVIFLYSASLSETAYALREIAVVTGAVGAPALLIGVVVLLPVDRRMLAVAAGGVVICVAGIGRFMTAYPYNFNVNGPDATAEVVGIYSVGLVLVVAATAAALIAHRVEQASESVAQRTTTRTTKRP
;
A
#
# COMPACT_ATOMS: atom_id res chain seq x y z
N MET A 1 18.64 27.50 43.48
CA MET A 1 19.16 28.37 42.41
C MET A 1 20.02 27.48 41.52
N SER A 2 19.67 27.36 40.23
CA SER A 2 20.40 26.77 39.07
C SER A 2 20.84 25.28 39.18
N GLU A 3 20.11 24.31 38.61
CA GLU A 3 20.17 23.82 37.21
C GLU A 3 21.50 23.13 36.82
N ASN A 4 21.50 21.80 36.86
CA ASN A 4 22.26 20.96 35.93
C ASN A 4 21.23 20.24 35.04
N ALA A 5 20.57 21.02 34.17
CA ALA A 5 19.83 20.49 33.04
C ALA A 5 20.83 19.85 32.08
N GLY A 6 21.23 18.61 32.38
CA GLY A 6 22.06 17.83 31.48
C GLY A 6 21.31 17.60 30.17
N PRO A 7 22.03 17.35 29.05
CA PRO A 7 21.45 17.01 27.75
C PRO A 7 20.34 15.93 27.84
N ASN A 8 20.44 15.06 28.83
CA ASN A 8 19.51 13.97 29.09
C ASN A 8 18.12 14.42 29.60
N GLN A 9 18.03 15.57 30.26
CA GLN A 9 16.75 16.07 30.80
C GLN A 9 15.90 16.70 29.69
N LEU A 10 16.53 17.39 28.74
CA LEU A 10 15.88 17.89 27.52
C LEU A 10 15.42 16.74 26.62
N VAL A 11 16.24 15.68 26.50
CA VAL A 11 15.88 14.45 25.76
C VAL A 11 14.70 13.73 26.43
N SER A 12 14.64 13.66 27.76
CA SER A 12 13.49 13.08 28.46
C SER A 12 12.21 13.90 28.31
N TYR A 13 12.32 15.24 28.32
CA TYR A 13 11.17 16.13 28.09
C TYR A 13 10.66 16.06 26.65
N TYR A 14 11.55 15.87 25.67
CA TYR A 14 11.21 15.63 24.27
C TYR A 14 10.38 14.34 24.10
N HIS A 15 10.83 13.22 24.69
CA HIS A 15 10.07 11.96 24.66
C HIS A 15 8.72 12.03 25.38
N GLN A 16 8.64 12.81 26.46
CA GLN A 16 7.45 12.88 27.32
C GLN A 16 6.33 13.75 26.74
N TYR A 17 6.63 14.76 25.92
CA TYR A 17 5.62 15.68 25.36
C TYR A 17 5.30 15.44 23.87
N ILE A 18 6.18 14.77 23.14
CA ILE A 18 6.01 14.54 21.68
C ILE A 18 5.43 13.15 21.39
N GLY A 19 5.54 12.19 22.32
CA GLY A 19 5.09 10.81 22.09
C GLY A 19 5.92 10.10 21.02
N ASP A 20 5.86 8.77 20.97
CA ASP A 20 6.50 7.99 19.90
C ASP A 20 5.98 8.45 18.53
N PRO A 21 6.79 9.11 17.68
CA PRO A 21 6.31 9.70 16.43
C PRO A 21 5.82 8.66 15.40
N ASP A 22 6.27 7.41 15.54
CA ASP A 22 6.14 6.41 14.48
C ASP A 22 4.69 5.93 14.32
N ARG A 23 3.92 5.79 15.42
CA ARG A 23 2.56 5.22 15.32
C ARG A 23 1.55 6.13 14.62
N THR A 24 1.64 7.45 14.80
CA THR A 24 0.63 8.37 14.27
C THR A 24 0.89 8.72 12.81
N VAL A 25 2.16 8.89 12.43
CA VAL A 25 2.56 9.14 11.04
C VAL A 25 2.22 7.94 10.16
N ASP A 26 2.45 6.71 10.64
CA ASP A 26 2.09 5.49 9.92
C ASP A 26 0.58 5.35 9.71
N ILE A 27 -0.23 5.76 10.69
CA ILE A 27 -1.71 5.79 10.56
C ILE A 27 -2.14 6.74 9.44
N TYR A 28 -1.64 7.99 9.42
CA TYR A 28 -2.02 8.95 8.39
C TYR A 28 -1.47 8.59 7.00
N ALA A 29 -0.25 8.06 6.94
CA ALA A 29 0.36 7.61 5.69
C ALA A 29 -0.40 6.42 5.11
N GLY A 30 -0.77 5.43 5.93
CA GLY A 30 -1.55 4.28 5.47
C GLY A 30 -2.96 4.67 5.03
N PHE A 31 -3.70 5.45 5.84
CA PHE A 31 -5.04 5.90 5.48
C PHE A 31 -5.02 6.80 4.24
N GLY A 32 -4.10 7.74 4.18
CA GLY A 32 -3.93 8.63 3.04
C GLY A 32 -3.65 7.84 1.77
N THR A 33 -2.71 6.90 1.81
CA THR A 33 -2.35 6.08 0.64
C THR A 33 -3.47 5.13 0.23
N PHE A 34 -4.20 4.55 1.20
CA PHE A 34 -5.35 3.69 0.94
C PHE A 34 -6.47 4.45 0.21
N PHE A 35 -6.89 5.60 0.75
CA PHE A 35 -7.95 6.41 0.14
C PHE A 35 -7.51 7.04 -1.17
N LEU A 36 -6.23 7.41 -1.31
CA LEU A 36 -5.66 7.84 -2.58
C LEU A 36 -5.76 6.73 -3.63
N GLY A 37 -5.35 5.51 -3.29
CA GLY A 37 -5.42 4.36 -4.19
C GLY A 37 -6.87 4.02 -4.58
N LEU A 38 -7.79 4.03 -3.62
CA LEU A 38 -9.22 3.87 -3.86
C LEU A 38 -9.77 4.97 -4.78
N GLY A 39 -9.42 6.23 -4.50
CA GLY A 39 -9.82 7.38 -5.30
C GLY A 39 -9.30 7.31 -6.73
N LEU A 40 -8.03 6.93 -6.92
CA LEU A 40 -7.43 6.70 -8.24
C LEU A 40 -8.13 5.55 -8.99
N GLY A 41 -8.43 4.44 -8.31
CA GLY A 41 -9.19 3.34 -8.91
C GLY A 41 -10.56 3.78 -9.40
N LEU A 42 -11.32 4.50 -8.57
CA LEU A 42 -12.64 5.04 -8.93
C LEU A 42 -12.54 6.10 -10.05
N ALA A 43 -11.57 7.00 -9.97
CA ALA A 43 -11.33 8.00 -11.01
C ALA A 43 -11.01 7.33 -12.35
N GLY A 44 -10.16 6.30 -12.36
CA GLY A 44 -9.85 5.53 -13.57
C GLY A 44 -11.12 4.92 -14.19
N ILE A 45 -12.00 4.33 -13.38
CA ILE A 45 -13.29 3.79 -13.85
C ILE A 45 -14.16 4.90 -14.46
N VAL A 46 -14.31 6.03 -13.78
CA VAL A 46 -15.14 7.15 -14.27
C VAL A 46 -14.58 7.72 -15.59
N ILE A 47 -13.27 7.94 -15.67
CA ILE A 47 -12.60 8.42 -16.89
C ILE A 47 -12.77 7.39 -18.01
N PHE A 48 -12.65 6.10 -17.73
CA PHE A 48 -12.84 5.04 -18.72
C PHE A 48 -14.25 5.06 -19.29
N LEU A 49 -15.27 5.08 -18.41
CA LEU A 49 -16.68 5.12 -18.81
C LEU A 49 -17.01 6.39 -19.60
N TYR A 50 -16.45 7.53 -19.20
CA TYR A 50 -16.58 8.76 -19.97
C TYR A 50 -15.93 8.63 -21.35
N SER A 51 -14.71 8.08 -21.43
CA SER A 51 -14.02 7.84 -22.71
C SER A 51 -14.79 6.92 -23.65
N ALA A 52 -15.56 5.97 -23.11
CA ALA A 52 -16.37 5.05 -23.88
C ALA A 52 -17.59 5.73 -24.55
N SER A 53 -18.02 6.89 -24.05
CA SER A 53 -19.07 7.69 -24.69
C SER A 53 -18.56 8.60 -25.81
N LEU A 54 -17.24 8.71 -25.98
CA LEU A 54 -16.58 9.50 -27.02
C LEU A 54 -16.24 8.64 -28.25
N SER A 55 -15.67 9.28 -29.28
CA SER A 55 -15.16 8.58 -30.48
C SER A 55 -14.18 7.47 -30.11
N GLU A 56 -14.14 6.40 -30.91
CA GLU A 56 -13.18 5.30 -30.76
C GLU A 56 -11.72 5.73 -30.84
N THR A 57 -11.45 6.94 -31.31
CA THR A 57 -10.12 7.55 -31.42
C THR A 57 -9.68 8.30 -30.16
N ALA A 58 -10.46 8.28 -29.07
CA ALA A 58 -10.12 8.92 -27.79
C ALA A 58 -9.04 8.12 -27.01
N TYR A 59 -7.93 7.76 -27.66
CA TYR A 59 -6.87 6.91 -27.14
C TYR A 59 -6.21 7.50 -25.89
N ALA A 60 -5.94 8.81 -25.87
CA ALA A 60 -5.32 9.47 -24.73
C ALA A 60 -6.16 9.37 -23.45
N LEU A 61 -7.49 9.53 -23.56
CA LEU A 61 -8.39 9.40 -22.41
C LEU A 61 -8.46 7.97 -21.89
N ARG A 62 -8.41 6.98 -22.80
CA ARG A 62 -8.37 5.55 -22.42
C ARG A 62 -7.05 5.18 -21.75
N GLU A 63 -5.94 5.67 -22.27
CA GLU A 63 -4.63 5.47 -21.64
C GLU A 63 -4.62 6.08 -20.23
N ILE A 64 -5.05 7.34 -20.08
CA ILE A 64 -5.15 7.99 -18.77
C ILE A 64 -6.05 7.17 -17.83
N ALA A 65 -7.20 6.69 -18.31
CA ALA A 65 -8.11 5.89 -17.51
C ALA A 65 -7.47 4.59 -17.00
N VAL A 66 -6.82 3.85 -17.90
CA VAL A 66 -6.16 2.58 -17.58
C VAL A 66 -4.99 2.80 -16.64
N VAL A 67 -4.13 3.80 -16.90
CA VAL A 67 -2.99 4.14 -16.04
C VAL A 67 -3.46 4.56 -14.65
N THR A 68 -4.47 5.44 -14.58
CA THR A 68 -5.02 5.92 -13.30
C THR A 68 -5.58 4.75 -12.48
N GLY A 69 -6.35 3.86 -13.11
CA GLY A 69 -6.88 2.66 -12.46
C GLY A 69 -5.79 1.69 -12.03
N ALA A 70 -4.79 1.46 -12.88
CA ALA A 70 -3.67 0.56 -12.63
C ALA A 70 -2.73 1.06 -11.52
N VAL A 71 -2.56 2.37 -11.34
CA VAL A 71 -1.83 2.92 -10.17
C VAL A 71 -2.65 2.75 -8.88
N GLY A 72 -3.97 2.84 -8.97
CA GLY A 72 -4.87 2.76 -7.82
C GLY A 72 -4.75 1.44 -7.03
N ALA A 73 -4.66 0.30 -7.70
CA ALA A 73 -4.59 -1.01 -7.05
C ALA A 73 -3.34 -1.22 -6.17
N PRO A 74 -2.09 -1.05 -6.65
CA PRO A 74 -0.90 -1.16 -5.80
C PRO A 74 -0.85 -0.09 -4.72
N ALA A 75 -1.33 1.13 -4.98
CA ALA A 75 -1.41 2.18 -3.97
C ALA A 75 -2.35 1.79 -2.82
N LEU A 76 -3.54 1.27 -3.15
CA LEU A 76 -4.51 0.80 -2.15
C LEU A 76 -3.89 -0.30 -1.26
N LEU A 77 -3.23 -1.28 -1.87
CA LEU A 77 -2.62 -2.40 -1.14
C LEU A 77 -1.42 -1.98 -0.28
N ILE A 78 -0.55 -1.09 -0.77
CA ILE A 78 0.52 -0.51 0.08
C ILE A 78 -0.07 0.27 1.24
N GLY A 79 -1.17 1.00 1.05
CA GLY A 79 -1.88 1.68 2.12
C GLY A 79 -2.25 0.73 3.27
N VAL A 80 -2.69 -0.49 2.96
CA VAL A 80 -2.96 -1.54 3.96
C VAL A 80 -1.68 -1.99 4.66
N VAL A 81 -0.59 -2.20 3.92
CA VAL A 81 0.70 -2.64 4.51
C VAL A 81 1.25 -1.59 5.48
N VAL A 82 1.16 -0.30 5.14
CA VAL A 82 1.61 0.80 6.01
C VAL A 82 0.71 0.97 7.23
N LEU A 83 -0.59 0.66 7.11
CA LEU A 83 -1.52 0.75 8.24
C LEU A 83 -1.26 -0.32 9.31
N LEU A 84 -0.72 -1.47 8.89
CA LEU A 84 -0.25 -2.47 9.84
C LEU A 84 1.16 -2.09 10.31
N PRO A 85 1.48 -2.25 11.61
CA PRO A 85 2.84 -2.11 12.12
C PRO A 85 3.67 -3.33 11.67
N VAL A 86 4.01 -3.38 10.38
CA VAL A 86 4.67 -4.53 9.76
C VAL A 86 6.19 -4.39 9.83
N ASP A 87 6.86 -5.54 9.97
CA ASP A 87 8.30 -5.64 9.80
C ASP A 87 8.80 -4.96 8.51
N ARG A 88 9.91 -4.22 8.61
CA ARG A 88 10.57 -3.53 7.48
C ARG A 88 10.81 -4.42 6.26
N ARG A 89 10.94 -5.73 6.46
CA ARG A 89 11.14 -6.73 5.39
C ARG A 89 9.92 -6.83 4.47
N MET A 90 8.71 -6.87 5.02
CA MET A 90 7.49 -6.97 4.20
C MET A 90 7.21 -5.66 3.47
N LEU A 91 7.54 -4.53 4.09
CA LEU A 91 7.47 -3.23 3.43
C LEU A 91 8.42 -3.16 2.23
N ALA A 92 9.64 -3.70 2.35
CA ALA A 92 10.57 -3.81 1.22
C ALA A 92 10.04 -4.71 0.09
N VAL A 93 9.41 -5.84 0.43
CA VAL A 93 8.79 -6.74 -0.57
C VAL A 93 7.62 -6.04 -1.27
N ALA A 94 6.75 -5.37 -0.52
CA ALA A 94 5.64 -4.60 -1.07
C ALA A 94 6.14 -3.46 -1.98
N ALA A 95 7.16 -2.72 -1.54
CA ALA A 95 7.78 -1.66 -2.35
C ALA A 95 8.37 -2.23 -3.65
N GLY A 96 9.07 -3.37 -3.59
CA GLY A 96 9.58 -4.06 -4.78
C GLY A 96 8.46 -4.48 -5.73
N GLY A 97 7.36 -5.01 -5.21
CA GLY A 97 6.17 -5.33 -6.00
C GLY A 97 5.57 -4.11 -6.70
N VAL A 98 5.50 -2.96 -6.01
CA VAL A 98 5.01 -1.72 -6.61
C VAL A 98 5.94 -1.18 -7.69
N VAL A 99 7.25 -1.26 -7.52
CA VAL A 99 8.20 -0.91 -8.59
C VAL A 99 7.95 -1.75 -9.84
N ILE A 100 7.68 -3.05 -9.69
CA ILE A 100 7.34 -3.94 -10.81
C ILE A 100 5.99 -3.55 -11.44
N CYS A 101 4.97 -3.20 -10.65
CA CYS A 101 3.71 -2.68 -11.18
C CYS A 101 3.93 -1.41 -12.03
N VAL A 102 4.74 -0.46 -11.53
CA VAL A 102 5.08 0.77 -12.24
C VAL A 102 5.82 0.47 -13.54
N ALA A 103 6.73 -0.51 -13.54
CA ALA A 103 7.40 -0.96 -14.77
C ALA A 103 6.39 -1.54 -15.80
N GLY A 104 5.42 -2.32 -15.35
CA GLY A 104 4.33 -2.83 -16.19
C GLY A 104 3.49 -1.70 -16.79
N ILE A 105 3.16 -0.68 -15.99
CA ILE A 105 2.44 0.53 -16.45
C ILE A 105 3.27 1.31 -17.47
N GLY A 106 4.56 1.53 -17.23
CA GLY A 106 5.44 2.19 -18.21
C GLY A 106 5.56 1.39 -19.52
N ARG A 107 5.59 0.06 -19.43
CA ARG A 107 5.58 -0.81 -20.61
C ARG A 107 4.26 -0.72 -21.38
N PHE A 108 3.14 -0.56 -20.68
CA PHE A 108 1.83 -0.32 -21.28
C PHE A 108 1.80 0.99 -22.07
N MET A 109 2.23 2.10 -21.47
CA MET A 109 2.23 3.43 -22.10
C MET A 109 3.07 3.46 -23.39
N THR A 110 4.19 2.73 -23.40
CA THR A 110 5.05 2.64 -24.60
C THR A 110 4.52 1.67 -25.66
N ALA A 111 3.79 0.62 -25.26
CA ALA A 111 3.20 -0.36 -26.18
C ALA A 111 1.91 0.14 -26.84
N TYR A 112 1.09 0.91 -26.12
CA TYR A 112 -0.29 1.24 -26.48
C TYR A 112 -0.57 2.75 -26.61
N PRO A 113 0.21 3.55 -27.35
CA PRO A 113 -0.10 4.97 -27.52
C PRO A 113 -1.35 5.22 -28.39
N TYR A 114 -1.57 4.38 -29.41
CA TYR A 114 -2.69 4.52 -30.36
C TYR A 114 -3.40 3.20 -30.70
N ASN A 115 -2.90 2.08 -30.17
CA ASN A 115 -3.32 0.74 -30.60
C ASN A 115 -4.28 0.08 -29.61
N PHE A 116 -5.33 0.79 -29.19
CA PHE A 116 -6.39 0.17 -28.38
C PHE A 116 -7.31 -0.64 -29.29
N ASN A 117 -7.35 -1.96 -29.08
CA ASN A 117 -8.30 -2.88 -29.75
C ASN A 117 -8.14 -2.96 -31.28
N VAL A 118 -6.92 -2.75 -31.81
CA VAL A 118 -6.58 -2.88 -33.23
C VAL A 118 -5.54 -3.99 -33.43
N ASN A 119 -5.50 -4.58 -34.64
CA ASN A 119 -4.54 -5.62 -34.98
C ASN A 119 -3.10 -5.05 -35.02
N GLY A 120 -2.33 -5.30 -33.96
CA GLY A 120 -0.92 -4.93 -33.82
C GLY A 120 -0.17 -5.96 -32.96
N PRO A 121 1.13 -5.78 -32.69
CA PRO A 121 1.87 -6.70 -31.82
C PRO A 121 1.21 -6.77 -30.44
N ASP A 122 0.75 -7.95 -30.04
CA ASP A 122 0.07 -8.18 -28.76
C ASP A 122 1.08 -8.16 -27.60
N ALA A 123 1.47 -6.96 -27.17
CA ALA A 123 2.24 -6.76 -25.93
C ALA A 123 1.40 -6.98 -24.66
N THR A 124 0.10 -7.28 -24.79
CA THR A 124 -0.85 -7.47 -23.69
C THR A 124 -0.34 -8.52 -22.70
N ALA A 125 0.09 -9.67 -23.20
CA ALA A 125 0.56 -10.77 -22.35
C ALA A 125 1.82 -10.37 -21.56
N GLU A 126 2.73 -9.64 -22.19
CA GLU A 126 3.96 -9.13 -21.56
C GLU A 126 3.62 -8.12 -20.47
N VAL A 127 2.83 -7.09 -20.79
CA VAL A 127 2.40 -6.02 -19.87
C VAL A 127 1.65 -6.60 -18.67
N VAL A 128 0.65 -7.46 -18.93
CA VAL A 128 -0.16 -8.09 -17.88
C VAL A 128 0.71 -9.02 -17.04
N GLY A 129 1.64 -9.75 -17.64
CA GLY A 129 2.59 -10.61 -16.94
C GLY A 129 3.45 -9.83 -15.94
N ILE A 130 4.09 -8.76 -16.39
CA ILE A 130 4.92 -7.89 -15.54
C ILE A 130 4.08 -7.31 -14.40
N TYR A 131 2.95 -6.69 -14.73
CA TYR A 131 2.08 -6.05 -13.73
C TYR A 131 1.55 -7.06 -12.70
N SER A 132 1.13 -8.25 -13.13
CA SER A 132 0.61 -9.29 -12.25
C SER A 132 1.66 -9.82 -11.28
N VAL A 133 2.92 -9.99 -11.74
CA VAL A 133 4.03 -10.38 -10.85
C VAL A 133 4.22 -9.35 -9.74
N GLY A 134 4.22 -8.06 -10.09
CA GLY A 134 4.30 -6.98 -9.11
C GLY A 134 3.14 -7.02 -8.13
N LEU A 135 1.91 -7.16 -8.63
CA LEU A 135 0.70 -7.19 -7.82
C LEU A 135 0.70 -8.37 -6.84
N VAL A 136 1.10 -9.56 -7.30
CA VAL A 136 1.21 -10.76 -6.45
C VAL A 136 2.19 -10.54 -5.31
N LEU A 137 3.33 -9.88 -5.55
CA LEU A 137 4.29 -9.56 -4.50
C LEU A 137 3.69 -8.62 -3.45
N VAL A 138 2.96 -7.59 -3.88
CA VAL A 138 2.28 -6.67 -2.96
C VAL A 138 1.23 -7.42 -2.13
N VAL A 139 0.37 -8.21 -2.78
CA VAL A 139 -0.67 -9.00 -2.10
C VAL A 139 -0.06 -10.00 -1.12
N ALA A 140 1.00 -10.70 -1.50
CA ALA A 140 1.69 -11.65 -0.63
C ALA A 140 2.29 -10.96 0.60
N ALA A 141 2.89 -9.78 0.43
CA ALA A 141 3.39 -8.98 1.55
C ALA A 141 2.26 -8.54 2.48
N THR A 142 1.13 -8.07 1.93
CA THR A 142 -0.06 -7.70 2.72
C THR A 142 -0.64 -8.89 3.48
N ALA A 143 -0.79 -10.04 2.83
CA ALA A 143 -1.33 -11.24 3.45
C ALA A 143 -0.43 -11.73 4.59
N ALA A 144 0.89 -11.79 4.36
CA ALA A 144 1.83 -12.23 5.37
C ALA A 144 1.87 -11.28 6.57
N ALA A 145 1.75 -9.97 6.34
CA ALA A 145 1.64 -8.95 7.39
C ALA A 145 0.39 -9.16 8.26
N LEU A 146 -0.77 -9.36 7.62
CA LEU A 146 -2.03 -9.62 8.32
C LEU A 146 -1.94 -10.90 9.15
N ILE A 147 -1.36 -11.96 8.59
CA ILE A 147 -1.22 -13.25 9.28
C ILE A 147 -0.30 -13.09 10.51
N ALA A 148 0.86 -12.43 10.37
CA ALA A 148 1.78 -12.19 11.47
C ALA A 148 1.08 -11.44 12.62
N HIS A 149 0.35 -10.38 12.29
CA HIS A 149 -0.38 -9.59 13.28
C HIS A 149 -1.47 -10.40 14.01
N ARG A 150 -2.19 -11.28 13.28
CA ARG A 150 -3.21 -12.14 13.89
C ARG A 150 -2.62 -13.21 14.80
N VAL A 151 -1.45 -13.76 14.44
CA VAL A 151 -0.75 -14.73 15.28
C VAL A 151 -0.33 -14.09 16.60
N GLU A 152 0.26 -12.89 16.55
CA GLU A 152 0.70 -12.17 17.74
C GLU A 152 -0.47 -11.82 18.68
N GLN A 153 -1.57 -11.29 18.13
CA GLN A 153 -2.80 -11.04 18.89
C GLN A 153 -3.35 -12.32 19.56
N ALA A 154 -3.31 -13.45 18.87
CA ALA A 154 -3.76 -14.72 19.42
C ALA A 154 -2.87 -15.18 20.59
N SER A 155 -1.54 -15.08 20.44
CA SER A 155 -0.56 -15.44 21.46
C SER A 155 -0.71 -14.61 22.73
N GLU A 156 -0.87 -13.28 22.61
CA GLU A 156 -1.09 -12.38 23.76
C GLU A 156 -2.38 -12.73 24.53
N SER A 157 -3.47 -13.01 23.81
CA SER A 157 -4.76 -13.35 24.42
C SER A 157 -4.71 -14.64 25.26
N VAL A 158 -3.91 -15.63 24.83
CA VAL A 158 -3.71 -16.91 25.53
C VAL A 158 -2.87 -16.71 26.79
N ALA A 159 -1.81 -15.90 26.71
CA ALA A 159 -0.98 -15.56 27.87
C ALA A 159 -1.82 -14.86 28.96
N GLN A 160 -2.65 -13.89 28.60
CA GLN A 160 -3.46 -13.13 29.55
C GLN A 160 -4.55 -13.98 30.23
N ARG A 161 -5.17 -14.93 29.49
CA ARG A 161 -6.10 -15.92 30.08
C ARG A 161 -5.40 -16.85 31.07
N THR A 162 -4.15 -17.23 30.80
CA THR A 162 -3.37 -18.10 31.68
C THR A 162 -3.05 -17.38 33.00
N THR A 163 -2.53 -16.16 32.92
CA THR A 163 -2.20 -15.31 34.10
C THR A 163 -3.42 -15.07 34.99
N THR A 164 -4.57 -14.75 34.38
CA THR A 164 -5.84 -14.49 35.10
C THR A 164 -6.40 -15.74 35.80
N ARG A 165 -6.13 -16.94 35.25
CA ARG A 165 -6.58 -18.21 35.84
C ARG A 165 -5.71 -18.63 37.02
N THR A 166 -4.42 -18.32 37.00
CA THR A 166 -3.50 -18.54 38.13
C THR A 166 -3.77 -17.60 39.31
N THR A 167 -4.16 -16.34 39.07
CA THR A 167 -4.47 -15.39 40.15
C THR A 167 -5.84 -15.62 40.82
N LYS A 168 -6.72 -16.41 40.21
CA LYS A 168 -8.07 -16.73 40.74
C LYS A 168 -8.18 -18.08 41.47
N ARG A 169 -7.09 -18.84 41.61
CA ARG A 169 -7.08 -20.05 42.45
C ARG A 169 -6.67 -19.68 43.88
N PRO A 170 -7.57 -19.72 44.87
CA PRO A 170 -7.21 -19.67 46.28
C PRO A 170 -6.47 -20.94 46.72
#